data_AF-A0A2J8VMT3-F1
#
_entry.id   AF-A0A2J8VMT3-F1
#
_cell.length_a   1.000
_cell.length_b   1.000
_cell.length_c   1.000
_cell.angle_alpha   90.00
_cell.angle_beta   90.00
_cell.angle_gamma   90.00
#
_symmetry.space_group_name_H-M   'P 1'
#
loop_
_entity.id
_entity.type
_entity.pdbx_description
1 polymer ?
#
loop_
_entity_poly.entity_id
_entity_poly.type
_entity_poly.pdbx_seq_one_letter_code
_entity_poly.pdbx_strand_id
1 'polypeptide(L)'
;ELLRSHQSRPAKCLTIMWALGQAGFANLTEGLKVWLGIMLPVLGIKSLSPFAITYLDRLLLMHPSLTKGFGMIGPKDFFPLLDFAYMPNNSLTPSLQEQLCQLYPRLKVLAFGAKPDSTLHTYFPSFLSRATPSCPPEMKKELPVDSCLPRSLELHPQKMDPKRQHIQLLSSLTECLTVDPLSASVWRQLYPKHLSQSSLLLEHLLGSWEQIPKKVQKSLQETIQSLKLTNQELLRKGSGHNQDVV
;
A
#
# COMPACT_ATOMS: atom_id res chain seq x y z
N GLU A 1 -3.66 -7.04 25.99
CA GLU A 1 -2.96 -6.60 27.22
C GLU A 1 -1.77 -7.48 27.59
N LEU A 2 -1.90 -8.82 27.57
CA LEU A 2 -0.86 -9.78 27.96
C LEU A 2 0.51 -9.64 27.23
N LEU A 3 0.53 -9.39 25.91
CA LEU A 3 1.80 -9.16 25.20
C LEU A 3 2.41 -7.79 25.52
N ARG A 4 1.57 -6.76 25.75
CA ARG A 4 2.05 -5.41 26.08
C ARG A 4 2.73 -5.37 27.44
N SER A 5 2.25 -6.15 28.42
CA SER A 5 2.85 -6.26 29.76
C SER A 5 4.15 -7.06 29.82
N HIS A 6 4.52 -7.77 28.74
CA HIS A 6 5.70 -8.65 28.71
C HIS A 6 6.69 -8.32 27.59
N GLN A 7 6.59 -7.16 26.94
CA GLN A 7 7.48 -6.78 25.82
C GLN A 7 8.97 -6.81 26.18
N SER A 8 9.32 -6.58 27.45
CA SER A 8 10.69 -6.68 27.97
C SER A 8 11.21 -8.13 28.10
N ARG A 9 10.37 -9.15 27.86
CA ARG A 9 10.70 -10.58 28.00
C ARG A 9 10.39 -11.33 26.70
N PRO A 10 11.23 -11.22 25.66
CA PRO A 10 10.97 -11.77 24.33
C PRO A 10 10.57 -13.25 24.32
N ALA A 11 11.24 -14.09 25.13
CA ALA A 11 10.94 -15.52 25.21
C ALA A 11 9.48 -15.80 25.60
N LYS A 12 8.93 -15.07 26.58
CA LYS A 12 7.53 -15.24 26.99
C LYS A 12 6.56 -14.81 25.90
N CYS A 13 6.84 -13.69 25.25
CA CYS A 13 6.04 -13.21 24.12
C CYS A 13 6.03 -14.22 22.96
N LEU A 14 7.19 -14.80 22.63
CA LEU A 14 7.31 -15.82 21.60
C LEU A 14 6.51 -17.09 21.94
N THR A 15 6.54 -17.55 23.20
CA THR A 15 5.71 -18.69 23.63
C THR A 15 4.21 -18.40 23.48
N ILE A 16 3.77 -17.19 23.87
CA ILE A 16 2.36 -16.78 23.72
C ILE A 16 1.98 -16.72 22.24
N MET A 17 2.79 -16.07 21.40
CA MET A 17 2.55 -15.97 19.96
C MET A 17 2.51 -17.35 19.30
N TRP A 18 3.39 -18.27 19.71
CA TRP A 18 3.40 -19.65 19.22
C TRP A 18 2.15 -20.42 19.62
N ALA A 19 1.72 -20.32 20.88
CA ALA A 19 0.55 -21.03 21.39
C ALA A 19 -0.73 -20.52 20.71
N LEU A 20 -0.92 -19.20 20.62
CA LEU A 20 -2.08 -18.61 19.95
C LEU A 20 -2.06 -18.88 18.44
N GLY A 21 -0.87 -18.90 17.82
CA GLY A 21 -0.71 -19.19 16.40
C GLY A 21 -1.23 -20.58 15.99
N GLN A 22 -1.32 -21.55 16.90
CA GLN A 22 -1.86 -22.87 16.57
C GLN A 22 -3.29 -22.82 16.01
N ALA A 23 -4.07 -21.79 16.35
CA ALA A 23 -5.42 -21.59 15.82
C ALA A 23 -5.46 -21.46 14.28
N GLY A 24 -4.37 -20.96 13.67
CA GLY A 24 -4.27 -20.79 12.22
C GLY A 24 -3.99 -22.07 11.45
N PHE A 25 -3.61 -23.16 12.12
CA PHE A 25 -3.18 -24.39 11.45
C PHE A 25 -4.29 -25.01 10.60
N ALA A 26 -5.52 -25.10 11.14
CA ALA A 26 -6.67 -25.66 10.43
C ALA A 26 -7.61 -24.60 9.84
N ASN A 27 -7.51 -23.34 10.28
CA ASN A 27 -8.46 -22.29 9.91
C ASN A 27 -7.76 -20.96 9.60
N LEU A 28 -7.76 -20.58 8.32
CA LEU A 28 -7.20 -19.30 7.85
C LEU A 28 -7.78 -18.09 8.59
N THR A 29 -9.11 -18.05 8.80
CA THR A 29 -9.79 -16.92 9.41
C THR A 29 -9.33 -16.71 10.86
N GLU A 30 -9.24 -17.78 11.64
CA GLU A 30 -8.72 -17.71 13.01
C GLU A 30 -7.22 -17.37 13.03
N GLY A 31 -6.46 -17.93 12.09
CA GLY A 31 -5.04 -17.60 11.93
C GLY A 31 -4.81 -16.11 11.63
N LEU A 32 -5.64 -15.52 10.76
CA LEU A 32 -5.59 -14.10 10.43
C LEU A 32 -6.05 -13.22 11.60
N LYS A 33 -7.08 -13.61 12.36
CA LYS A 33 -7.48 -12.90 13.58
C LYS A 33 -6.34 -12.84 14.60
N VAL A 34 -5.67 -13.97 14.84
CA VAL A 34 -4.49 -14.03 15.71
C VAL A 34 -3.40 -13.14 15.16
N TRP A 35 -3.08 -13.25 13.86
CA TRP A 35 -2.01 -12.45 13.27
C TRP A 35 -2.27 -10.95 13.38
N LEU A 36 -3.45 -10.49 12.97
CA LEU A 36 -3.86 -9.08 13.01
C LEU A 36 -3.94 -8.54 14.44
N GLY A 37 -4.48 -9.33 15.38
CA GLY A 37 -4.68 -8.88 16.77
C GLY A 37 -3.44 -8.95 17.66
N ILE A 38 -2.55 -9.89 17.38
CA ILE A 38 -1.45 -10.26 18.29
C ILE A 38 -0.08 -9.98 17.66
N MET A 39 0.10 -10.30 16.39
CA MET A 39 1.42 -10.28 15.74
C MET A 39 1.70 -8.99 14.96
N LEU A 40 0.71 -8.43 14.26
CA LEU A 40 0.83 -7.14 13.57
C LEU A 40 1.26 -6.00 14.52
N PRO A 41 0.71 -5.85 15.75
CA PRO A 41 1.13 -4.78 16.67
C PRO A 41 2.58 -4.89 17.16
N VAL A 42 3.20 -6.06 17.06
CA VAL A 42 4.60 -6.29 17.48
C VAL A 42 5.56 -6.37 16.29
N LEU A 43 5.08 -6.11 15.08
CA LEU A 43 5.90 -6.16 13.86
C LEU A 43 7.08 -5.19 13.89
N GLY A 44 6.96 -4.10 14.66
CA GLY A 44 8.06 -3.16 14.89
C GLY A 44 9.06 -3.53 15.99
N ILE A 45 8.86 -4.65 16.68
CA ILE A 45 9.74 -5.10 17.78
C ILE A 45 10.72 -6.13 17.21
N LYS A 46 11.99 -5.76 17.06
CA LYS A 46 13.03 -6.57 16.39
C LYS A 46 13.17 -8.01 16.92
N SER A 47 12.93 -8.23 18.21
CA SER A 47 13.02 -9.55 18.83
C SER A 47 11.81 -10.44 18.57
N LEU A 48 10.69 -9.89 18.07
CA LEU A 48 9.42 -10.60 17.85
C LEU A 48 9.00 -10.63 16.37
N SER A 49 9.39 -9.61 15.61
CA SER A 49 9.04 -9.47 14.19
C SER A 49 9.45 -10.66 13.30
N PRO A 50 10.58 -11.37 13.52
CA PRO A 50 10.89 -12.56 12.74
C PRO A 50 9.83 -13.65 12.87
N PHE A 51 9.32 -13.86 14.08
CA PHE A 51 8.28 -14.85 14.33
C PHE A 51 6.96 -14.42 13.68
N ALA A 52 6.58 -13.15 13.81
CA ALA A 52 5.35 -12.61 13.23
C ALA A 52 5.29 -12.79 11.70
N ILE A 53 6.39 -12.52 11.00
CA ILE A 53 6.48 -12.67 9.54
C ILE A 53 6.54 -14.14 9.14
N THR A 54 7.35 -14.96 9.83
CA THR A 54 7.44 -16.40 9.55
C THR A 54 6.11 -17.11 9.76
N TYR A 55 5.36 -16.73 10.79
CA TYR A 55 4.03 -17.27 11.02
C TYR A 55 3.07 -16.91 9.89
N LEU A 56 3.07 -15.65 9.43
CA LEU A 56 2.21 -15.22 8.33
C LEU A 56 2.54 -15.99 7.04
N ASP A 57 3.81 -16.12 6.71
CA ASP A 57 4.27 -16.90 5.55
C ASP A 57 3.74 -18.34 5.61
N ARG A 58 3.96 -19.03 6.74
CA ARG A 58 3.45 -20.39 6.96
C ARG A 58 1.92 -20.47 6.88
N LEU A 59 1.21 -19.53 7.50
CA LEU A 59 -0.25 -19.50 7.46
C LEU A 59 -0.75 -19.39 6.02
N LEU A 60 -0.17 -18.49 5.24
CA LEU A 60 -0.54 -18.32 3.84
C LEU A 60 -0.13 -19.55 3.02
N LEU A 61 1.04 -20.14 3.25
CA LEU A 61 1.48 -21.36 2.56
C LEU A 61 0.54 -22.55 2.81
N MET A 62 0.10 -22.73 4.05
CA MET A 62 -0.83 -23.78 4.47
C MET A 62 -2.24 -23.63 3.91
N HIS A 63 -2.66 -22.40 3.61
CA HIS A 63 -3.99 -22.09 3.08
C HIS A 63 -3.87 -21.45 1.68
N PRO A 64 -3.76 -22.26 0.61
CA PRO A 64 -3.67 -21.75 -0.77
C PRO A 64 -4.91 -20.94 -1.17
N SER A 65 -6.09 -21.36 -0.73
CA SER A 65 -7.34 -20.64 -0.96
C SER A 65 -7.55 -19.56 0.11
N LEU A 66 -7.49 -18.30 -0.33
CA LEU A 66 -7.62 -17.13 0.53
C LEU A 66 -9.07 -16.68 0.74
N THR A 67 -10.03 -17.33 0.09
CA THR A 67 -11.45 -16.94 0.06
C THR A 67 -12.07 -16.77 1.44
N LYS A 68 -11.73 -17.65 2.40
CA LYS A 68 -12.21 -17.58 3.80
C LYS A 68 -11.62 -16.40 4.60
N GLY A 69 -10.56 -15.79 4.09
CA GLY A 69 -9.92 -14.62 4.69
C GLY A 69 -10.34 -13.29 4.06
N PHE A 70 -11.19 -13.30 3.03
CA PHE A 70 -11.62 -12.07 2.36
C PHE A 70 -12.37 -11.15 3.31
N GLY A 71 -12.02 -9.85 3.27
CA GLY A 71 -12.61 -8.83 4.15
C GLY A 71 -12.07 -8.84 5.58
N MET A 72 -11.16 -9.75 5.93
CA MET A 72 -10.51 -9.75 7.25
C MET A 72 -9.49 -8.61 7.41
N ILE A 73 -8.87 -8.18 6.30
CA ILE A 73 -7.85 -7.12 6.30
C ILE A 73 -8.49 -5.83 5.77
N GLY A 74 -9.00 -5.00 6.68
CA GLY A 74 -9.53 -3.69 6.31
C GLY A 74 -8.43 -2.66 6.03
N PRO A 75 -8.78 -1.46 5.52
CA PRO A 75 -7.82 -0.36 5.31
C PRO A 75 -6.93 -0.08 6.53
N LYS A 76 -7.51 -0.09 7.73
CA LYS A 76 -6.82 0.16 9.00
C LYS A 76 -5.65 -0.79 9.27
N ASP A 77 -5.75 -2.03 8.78
CA ASP A 77 -4.75 -3.08 8.97
C ASP A 77 -3.83 -3.21 7.74
N PHE A 78 -4.39 -2.95 6.56
CA PHE A 78 -3.69 -3.01 5.28
C PHE A 78 -2.63 -1.93 5.10
N PHE A 79 -2.90 -0.69 5.52
CA PHE A 79 -1.95 0.40 5.32
C PHE A 79 -0.71 0.32 6.24
N PRO A 80 -0.81 -0.07 7.52
CA PRO A 80 0.38 -0.39 8.31
C PRO A 80 1.24 -1.48 7.66
N LEU A 81 0.60 -2.51 7.08
CA LEU A 81 1.27 -3.56 6.31
C LEU A 81 2.04 -3.01 5.11
N LEU A 82 1.41 -2.13 4.33
CA LEU A 82 2.06 -1.41 3.23
C LEU A 82 3.25 -0.61 3.72
N ASP A 83 3.08 0.14 4.82
CA ASP A 83 4.12 0.99 5.37
C ASP A 83 5.32 0.13 5.86
N PHE A 84 5.09 -1.01 6.50
CA PHE A 84 6.16 -1.95 6.87
C PHE A 84 6.83 -2.63 5.67
N ALA A 85 6.09 -2.90 4.60
CA ALA A 85 6.63 -3.51 3.39
C ALA A 85 7.50 -2.52 2.60
N TYR A 86 7.02 -1.30 2.40
CA TYR A 86 7.60 -0.39 1.40
C TYR A 86 8.14 0.94 1.95
N MET A 87 7.76 1.39 3.14
CA MET A 87 8.26 2.66 3.67
C MET A 87 9.74 2.54 4.08
N PRO A 88 10.61 3.48 3.67
CA PRO A 88 11.99 3.50 4.12
C PRO A 88 12.08 3.79 5.62
N ASN A 89 13.13 3.27 6.26
CA ASN A 89 13.44 3.48 7.68
C ASN A 89 12.35 2.98 8.66
N ASN A 90 11.61 1.93 8.31
CA ASN A 90 10.79 1.25 9.29
C ASN A 90 11.66 0.40 10.25
N SER A 91 11.02 -0.20 11.25
CA SER A 91 11.71 -0.94 12.32
C SER A 91 12.10 -2.39 11.95
N LEU A 92 11.72 -2.88 10.77
CA LEU A 92 12.14 -4.19 10.25
C LEU A 92 13.58 -4.15 9.74
N THR A 93 14.23 -5.31 9.79
CA THR A 93 15.50 -5.50 9.08
C THR A 93 15.23 -5.62 7.57
N PRO A 94 16.19 -5.27 6.69
CA PRO A 94 16.00 -5.37 5.24
C PRO A 94 15.55 -6.76 4.77
N SER A 95 16.08 -7.82 5.40
CA SER A 95 15.67 -9.20 5.10
C SER A 95 14.20 -9.48 5.40
N LEU A 96 13.73 -9.06 6.58
CA LEU A 96 12.34 -9.24 7.01
C LEU A 96 11.39 -8.38 6.17
N GLN A 97 11.82 -7.16 5.82
CA GLN A 97 11.07 -6.28 4.94
C GLN A 97 10.89 -6.92 3.55
N GLU A 98 11.93 -7.51 2.96
CA GLU A 98 11.82 -8.20 1.68
C GLU A 98 10.91 -9.43 1.78
N GLN A 99 10.97 -10.19 2.88
CA GLN A 99 10.02 -11.28 3.11
C GLN A 99 8.57 -10.76 3.16
N LEU A 100 8.31 -9.65 3.84
CA LEU A 100 6.97 -9.06 3.87
C LEU A 100 6.53 -8.57 2.49
N CYS A 101 7.45 -7.99 1.68
CA CYS A 101 7.19 -7.64 0.29
C CYS A 101 6.76 -8.85 -0.56
N GLN A 102 7.35 -10.03 -0.35
CA GLN A 102 6.96 -11.25 -1.04
C GLN A 102 5.56 -11.73 -0.65
N LEU A 103 5.14 -11.50 0.60
CA LEU A 103 3.79 -11.85 1.09
C LEU A 103 2.74 -10.81 0.68
N TYR A 104 3.15 -9.58 0.38
CA TYR A 104 2.26 -8.45 0.11
C TYR A 104 1.20 -8.69 -0.98
N PRO A 105 1.49 -9.33 -2.14
CA PRO A 105 0.46 -9.62 -3.14
C PRO A 105 -0.70 -10.45 -2.57
N ARG A 106 -0.41 -11.43 -1.71
CA ARG A 106 -1.45 -12.25 -1.07
C ARG A 106 -2.23 -11.48 -0.02
N LEU A 107 -1.56 -10.60 0.73
CA LEU A 107 -2.20 -9.67 1.67
C LEU A 107 -3.15 -8.69 0.95
N LYS A 108 -2.76 -8.22 -0.24
CA LYS A 108 -3.58 -7.36 -1.09
C LYS A 108 -4.85 -8.07 -1.57
N VAL A 109 -4.73 -9.34 -2.01
CA VAL A 109 -5.90 -10.18 -2.36
C VAL A 109 -6.83 -10.37 -1.16
N LEU A 110 -6.30 -10.61 0.05
CA LEU A 110 -7.10 -10.73 1.27
C LEU A 110 -7.83 -9.43 1.62
N ALA A 111 -7.16 -8.28 1.46
CA ALA A 111 -7.72 -6.98 1.76
C ALA A 111 -8.82 -6.58 0.77
N PHE A 112 -8.56 -6.74 -0.53
CA PHE A 112 -9.52 -6.36 -1.58
C PHE A 112 -10.73 -7.29 -1.59
N GLY A 113 -10.52 -8.54 -1.19
CA GLY A 113 -11.57 -9.51 -0.96
C GLY A 113 -12.26 -9.98 -2.24
N ALA A 114 -13.51 -10.43 -2.11
CA ALA A 114 -14.25 -11.06 -3.21
C ALA A 114 -14.76 -10.08 -4.27
N LYS A 115 -14.90 -8.80 -3.94
CA LYS A 115 -15.58 -7.78 -4.77
C LYS A 115 -14.77 -6.49 -4.87
N PRO A 116 -13.55 -6.54 -5.42
CA PRO A 116 -12.68 -5.36 -5.54
C PRO A 116 -13.35 -4.22 -6.32
N ASP A 117 -14.27 -4.53 -7.23
CA ASP A 117 -15.08 -3.60 -8.01
C ASP A 117 -16.02 -2.73 -7.19
N SER A 118 -16.22 -3.05 -5.90
CA SER A 118 -17.12 -2.32 -5.00
C SER A 118 -16.48 -1.96 -3.66
N THR A 119 -15.19 -2.20 -3.47
CA THR A 119 -14.49 -1.96 -2.19
C THR A 119 -13.25 -1.09 -2.32
N LEU A 120 -12.62 -1.04 -3.50
CA LEU A 120 -11.34 -0.36 -3.69
C LEU A 120 -11.42 1.15 -3.49
N HIS A 121 -12.57 1.77 -3.76
CA HIS A 121 -12.78 3.18 -3.48
C HIS A 121 -12.58 3.54 -1.99
N THR A 122 -12.72 2.57 -1.07
CA THR A 122 -12.46 2.79 0.36
C THR A 122 -10.96 2.85 0.71
N TYR A 123 -10.11 2.25 -0.12
CA TYR A 123 -8.64 2.28 0.01
C TYR A 123 -8.04 3.49 -0.71
N PHE A 124 -8.70 3.97 -1.77
CA PHE A 124 -8.23 5.08 -2.60
C PHE A 124 -7.76 6.32 -1.82
N PRO A 125 -8.51 6.86 -0.83
CA PRO A 125 -8.08 8.04 -0.09
C PRO A 125 -6.73 7.87 0.60
N SER A 126 -6.50 6.69 1.18
CA SER A 126 -5.30 6.38 1.96
C SER A 126 -4.09 6.06 1.08
N PHE A 127 -4.31 5.52 -0.13
CA PHE A 127 -3.27 5.45 -1.14
C PHE A 127 -2.89 6.84 -1.66
N LEU A 128 -3.89 7.68 -1.96
CA LEU A 128 -3.67 9.02 -2.51
C LEU A 128 -2.92 9.90 -1.50
N SER A 129 -3.30 9.86 -0.23
CA SER A 129 -2.61 10.64 0.82
C SER A 129 -1.14 10.23 1.00
N ARG A 130 -0.80 8.96 0.70
CA ARG A 130 0.57 8.41 0.80
C ARG A 130 1.40 8.64 -0.46
N ALA A 131 0.79 8.96 -1.59
CA ALA A 131 1.49 9.26 -2.84
C ALA A 131 2.12 10.67 -2.79
N THR A 132 2.94 10.94 -1.78
CA THR A 132 3.62 12.22 -1.60
C THR A 132 4.92 12.28 -2.41
N PRO A 133 5.30 13.46 -2.95
CA PRO A 133 6.54 13.67 -3.71
C PRO A 133 7.82 13.62 -2.87
N SER A 134 7.86 12.88 -1.75
CA SER A 134 9.06 12.69 -0.92
C SER A 134 10.07 11.73 -1.57
N CYS A 135 10.30 11.88 -2.87
CA CYS A 135 11.43 11.30 -3.57
C CYS A 135 12.48 12.41 -3.74
N PRO A 136 13.73 12.20 -3.30
CA PRO A 136 14.79 13.15 -3.55
C PRO A 136 14.94 13.41 -5.07
N PRO A 137 15.39 14.62 -5.46
CA PRO A 137 15.43 15.11 -6.85
C PRO A 137 16.26 14.25 -7.83
N GLU A 138 16.95 13.22 -7.35
CA GLU A 138 17.71 12.22 -8.13
C GLU A 138 16.80 11.35 -9.02
N MET A 139 15.50 11.26 -8.74
CA MET A 139 14.54 10.49 -9.55
C MET A 139 14.13 11.13 -10.88
N LYS A 140 14.51 12.39 -11.13
CA LYS A 140 14.24 13.06 -12.42
C LYS A 140 15.32 12.81 -13.48
N LYS A 141 16.36 12.03 -13.16
CA LYS A 141 17.42 11.68 -14.11
C LYS A 141 17.54 10.16 -14.29
N GLU A 142 17.54 9.78 -15.56
CA GLU A 142 17.95 8.50 -16.14
C GLU A 142 16.99 7.31 -15.96
N LEU A 143 16.09 7.17 -16.96
CA LEU A 143 15.98 5.91 -17.70
C LEU A 143 16.61 6.17 -19.08
N PRO A 144 17.70 5.45 -19.41
CA PRO A 144 17.78 4.82 -20.72
C PRO A 144 17.64 3.32 -20.58
N VAL A 145 16.78 2.77 -21.43
CA VAL A 145 16.75 1.37 -21.83
C VAL A 145 18.13 0.99 -22.38
N ASP A 146 18.54 -0.26 -22.13
CA ASP A 146 19.79 -0.93 -22.55
C ASP A 146 20.96 -0.90 -21.56
N SER A 147 21.01 -1.93 -20.70
CA SER A 147 22.18 -2.79 -20.56
C SER A 147 21.90 -3.95 -19.60
N CYS A 148 21.62 -5.13 -20.18
CA CYS A 148 21.92 -6.39 -19.51
C CYS A 148 23.45 -6.54 -19.42
N LEU A 149 23.99 -6.68 -18.20
CA LEU A 149 25.10 -7.58 -17.86
C LEU A 149 25.24 -7.65 -16.31
N PRO A 150 25.53 -8.82 -15.73
CA PRO A 150 25.47 -9.03 -14.29
C PRO A 150 26.77 -8.57 -13.63
N ARG A 151 26.70 -7.63 -12.68
CA ARG A 151 27.81 -7.36 -11.76
C ARG A 151 27.58 -8.09 -10.44
N SER A 152 28.48 -9.04 -10.23
CA SER A 152 28.65 -9.93 -9.09
C SER A 152 28.69 -9.23 -7.74
N LEU A 153 28.06 -9.90 -6.76
CA LEU A 153 28.42 -9.99 -5.34
C LEU A 153 28.90 -8.71 -4.63
N GLU A 154 27.95 -7.92 -4.14
CA GLU A 154 28.12 -7.21 -2.87
C GLU A 154 26.90 -7.48 -1.98
N LEU A 155 27.10 -8.28 -0.94
CA LEU A 155 26.16 -8.52 0.16
C LEU A 155 26.18 -7.32 1.13
N HIS A 156 25.77 -6.15 0.65
CA HIS A 156 25.33 -5.07 1.55
C HIS A 156 23.80 -5.17 1.70
N PRO A 157 23.23 -4.96 2.92
CA PRO A 157 21.78 -4.94 3.08
C PRO A 157 21.22 -3.79 2.22
N GLN A 158 20.65 -4.13 1.05
CA GLN A 158 20.08 -3.15 0.15
C GLN A 158 18.92 -2.46 0.87
N LYS A 159 19.12 -1.19 1.22
CA LYS A 159 18.05 -0.31 1.68
C LYS A 159 16.98 -0.27 0.59
N MET A 160 15.72 -0.48 0.96
CA MET A 160 14.63 -0.53 -0.02
C MET A 160 14.57 0.74 -0.88
N ASP A 161 14.56 0.56 -2.20
CA ASP A 161 14.52 1.64 -3.18
C ASP A 161 13.21 2.45 -3.06
N PRO A 162 13.28 3.77 -2.77
CA PRO A 162 12.11 4.66 -2.74
C PRO A 162 11.26 4.61 -4.01
N LYS A 163 11.86 4.31 -5.17
CA LYS A 163 11.17 4.11 -6.45
C LYS A 163 10.16 2.96 -6.36
N ARG A 164 10.50 1.85 -5.69
CA ARG A 164 9.62 0.66 -5.59
C ARG A 164 8.34 0.97 -4.84
N GLN A 165 8.43 1.74 -3.75
CA GLN A 165 7.26 2.18 -2.99
C GLN A 165 6.36 3.07 -3.83
N HIS A 166 6.94 4.07 -4.49
CA HIS A 166 6.19 5.02 -5.29
C HIS A 166 5.43 4.32 -6.44
N ILE A 167 6.11 3.42 -7.15
CA ILE A 167 5.51 2.58 -8.19
C ILE A 167 4.37 1.73 -7.62
N GLN A 168 4.56 1.11 -6.44
CA GLN A 168 3.53 0.28 -5.81
C GLN A 168 2.27 1.07 -5.43
N LEU A 169 2.43 2.29 -4.91
CA LEU A 169 1.31 3.18 -4.57
C LEU A 169 0.53 3.61 -5.81
N LEU A 170 1.22 4.08 -6.84
CA LEU A 170 0.61 4.53 -8.10
C LEU A 170 -0.07 3.39 -8.87
N SER A 171 0.55 2.21 -8.89
CA SER A 171 -0.07 1.00 -9.44
C SER A 171 -1.36 0.64 -8.69
N SER A 172 -1.37 0.75 -7.36
CA SER A 172 -2.56 0.45 -6.55
C SER A 172 -3.66 1.52 -6.72
N LEU A 173 -3.31 2.79 -6.90
CA LEU A 173 -4.26 3.85 -7.27
C LEU A 173 -4.88 3.62 -8.65
N THR A 174 -4.07 3.21 -9.62
CA THR A 174 -4.53 2.89 -10.98
C THR A 174 -5.45 1.68 -10.96
N GLU A 175 -5.14 0.65 -10.17
CA GLU A 175 -6.02 -0.50 -9.97
C GLU A 175 -7.37 -0.09 -9.37
N CYS A 176 -7.38 0.79 -8.36
CA CYS A 176 -8.63 1.32 -7.81
C CYS A 176 -9.49 2.00 -8.88
N LEU A 177 -8.88 2.82 -9.76
CA LEU A 177 -9.58 3.53 -10.82
C LEU A 177 -10.04 2.63 -11.98
N THR A 178 -9.35 1.52 -12.21
CA THR A 178 -9.65 0.59 -13.31
C THR A 178 -10.68 -0.46 -12.93
N VAL A 179 -10.69 -0.87 -11.66
CA VAL A 179 -11.54 -1.96 -11.15
C VAL A 179 -12.82 -1.43 -10.52
N ASP A 180 -12.75 -0.36 -9.71
CA ASP A 180 -13.90 0.17 -8.98
C ASP A 180 -14.32 1.55 -9.53
N PRO A 181 -15.49 1.67 -10.15
CA PRO A 181 -15.96 2.93 -10.75
C PRO A 181 -16.19 4.03 -9.72
N LEU A 182 -16.43 3.71 -8.44
CA LEU A 182 -16.61 4.70 -7.39
C LEU A 182 -15.30 5.40 -7.03
N SER A 183 -14.14 4.77 -7.29
CA SER A 183 -12.82 5.37 -7.04
C SER A 183 -12.64 6.70 -7.79
N ALA A 184 -13.17 6.80 -9.00
CA ALA A 184 -13.13 8.04 -9.78
C ALA A 184 -13.93 9.18 -9.12
N SER A 185 -15.09 8.87 -8.52
CA SER A 185 -15.87 9.85 -7.77
C SER A 185 -15.16 10.29 -6.49
N VAL A 186 -14.58 9.34 -5.76
CA VAL A 186 -13.78 9.62 -4.56
C VAL A 186 -12.60 10.52 -4.92
N TRP A 187 -11.91 10.23 -6.03
CA TRP A 187 -10.80 11.06 -6.50
C TRP A 187 -11.23 12.51 -6.77
N ARG A 188 -12.34 12.71 -7.48
CA ARG A 188 -12.88 14.07 -7.74
C ARG A 188 -13.16 14.85 -6.45
N GLN A 189 -13.68 14.20 -5.42
CA GLN A 189 -13.94 14.84 -4.12
C GLN A 189 -12.65 15.20 -3.38
N LEU A 190 -11.62 14.35 -3.47
CA LEU A 190 -10.34 14.55 -2.79
C LEU A 190 -9.39 15.49 -3.53
N TYR A 191 -9.59 15.65 -4.84
CA TYR A 191 -8.68 16.36 -5.75
C TYR A 191 -8.29 17.77 -5.27
N PRO A 192 -9.21 18.67 -4.83
CA PRO A 192 -8.82 20.01 -4.39
C PRO A 192 -7.85 20.02 -3.21
N LYS A 193 -7.85 18.97 -2.39
CA LYS A 193 -7.00 18.84 -1.20
C LYS A 193 -5.70 18.05 -1.47
N HIS A 194 -5.59 17.42 -2.64
CA HIS A 194 -4.49 16.49 -2.97
C HIS A 194 -3.94 16.77 -4.38
N LEU A 195 -3.72 18.04 -4.72
CA LEU A 195 -3.28 18.44 -6.06
C LEU A 195 -1.92 17.85 -6.44
N SER A 196 -0.94 17.88 -5.52
CA SER A 196 0.40 17.34 -5.77
C SER A 196 0.38 15.83 -5.97
N GLN A 197 -0.35 15.10 -5.14
CA GLN A 197 -0.51 13.65 -5.27
C GLN A 197 -1.30 13.29 -6.53
N SER A 198 -2.32 14.07 -6.87
CA SER A 198 -3.10 13.88 -8.09
C SER A 198 -2.27 14.14 -9.35
N SER A 199 -1.32 15.09 -9.32
CA SER A 199 -0.36 15.31 -10.41
C SER A 199 0.49 14.08 -10.68
N LEU A 200 1.03 13.43 -9.63
CA LEU A 200 1.83 12.21 -9.77
C LEU A 200 1.01 11.05 -10.34
N LEU A 201 -0.24 10.91 -9.88
CA LEU A 201 -1.16 9.92 -10.43
C LEU A 201 -1.46 10.18 -11.91
N LEU A 202 -1.71 11.43 -12.29
CA LEU A 202 -1.94 11.80 -13.70
C LEU A 202 -0.72 11.51 -14.57
N GLU A 203 0.49 11.83 -14.10
CA GLU A 203 1.74 11.52 -14.81
C GLU A 203 1.92 10.01 -15.02
N HIS A 204 1.63 9.21 -13.98
CA HIS A 204 1.67 7.75 -14.08
C HIS A 204 0.62 7.18 -15.05
N LEU A 205 -0.60 7.72 -15.01
CA LEU A 205 -1.68 7.32 -15.93
C LEU A 205 -1.33 7.67 -17.37
N LEU A 206 -0.64 8.79 -17.63
CA LEU A 206 -0.16 9.15 -18.96
C LEU A 206 0.90 8.15 -19.45
N GLY A 207 1.86 7.77 -18.60
CA GLY A 207 2.90 6.81 -18.96
C GLY A 207 2.38 5.38 -19.20
N SER A 208 1.24 5.02 -18.60
CA SER A 208 0.62 3.69 -18.72
C SER A 208 -0.67 3.70 -19.56
N TRP A 209 -0.99 4.81 -20.23
CA TRP A 209 -2.30 5.04 -20.85
C TRP A 209 -2.70 3.95 -21.85
N GLU A 210 -1.77 3.54 -22.72
CA GLU A 210 -1.99 2.51 -23.75
C GLU A 210 -2.25 1.11 -23.16
N GLN A 211 -1.84 0.85 -21.92
CA GLN A 211 -2.05 -0.42 -21.23
C GLN A 211 -3.42 -0.48 -20.52
N ILE A 212 -4.09 0.67 -20.36
CA ILE A 212 -5.39 0.77 -19.69
C ILE A 212 -6.50 0.36 -20.67
N PRO A 213 -7.47 -0.48 -20.27
CA PRO A 213 -8.58 -0.86 -21.14
C PRO A 213 -9.37 0.35 -21.67
N LYS A 214 -9.73 0.36 -22.95
CA LYS A 214 -10.43 1.49 -23.61
C LYS A 214 -11.71 1.93 -22.88
N LYS A 215 -12.46 0.99 -22.31
CA LYS A 215 -13.66 1.30 -21.51
C LYS A 215 -13.31 2.17 -20.30
N VAL A 216 -12.21 1.85 -19.61
CA VAL A 216 -11.71 2.61 -18.46
C VAL A 216 -11.13 3.94 -18.91
N GLN A 217 -10.38 3.98 -20.01
CA GLN A 217 -9.84 5.23 -20.58
C GLN A 217 -10.94 6.28 -20.78
N LYS A 218 -12.11 5.89 -21.32
CA LYS A 218 -13.25 6.81 -21.49
C LYS A 218 -13.72 7.38 -20.14
N SER A 219 -13.90 6.53 -19.13
CA SER A 219 -14.30 6.96 -17.78
C SER A 219 -13.24 7.85 -17.11
N LEU A 220 -11.95 7.61 -17.37
CA LEU A 220 -10.85 8.43 -16.89
C LEU A 220 -10.82 9.80 -17.58
N GLN A 221 -11.07 9.86 -18.90
CA GLN A 221 -11.18 11.11 -19.65
C GLN A 221 -12.29 12.01 -19.10
N GLU A 222 -13.47 11.44 -18.83
CA GLU A 222 -14.59 12.16 -18.19
C GLU A 222 -14.18 12.71 -16.81
N THR A 223 -13.43 11.91 -16.05
CA THR A 223 -12.90 12.34 -14.75
C THR A 223 -11.89 13.48 -14.92
N ILE A 224 -10.93 13.38 -15.84
CA ILE A 224 -9.93 14.42 -16.14
C ILE A 224 -10.60 15.73 -16.58
N GLN A 225 -11.66 15.66 -17.39
CA GLN A 225 -12.44 16.83 -17.77
C GLN A 225 -13.09 17.50 -16.55
N SER A 226 -13.66 16.72 -15.63
CA SER A 226 -14.17 17.23 -14.36
C SER A 226 -13.08 17.89 -13.52
N LEU A 227 -11.88 17.29 -13.42
CA LEU A 227 -10.75 17.87 -12.69
C LEU A 227 -10.29 19.20 -13.33
N LYS A 228 -10.31 19.30 -14.66
CA LYS A 228 -10.00 20.53 -15.39
C LYS A 228 -10.96 21.67 -15.04
N LEU A 229 -12.27 21.38 -14.97
CA LEU A 229 -13.27 22.35 -14.53
C LEU A 229 -13.03 22.78 -13.07
N THR A 230 -12.69 21.82 -12.19
CA THR A 230 -12.31 22.14 -10.80
C THR A 230 -11.09 23.06 -10.73
N ASN A 231 -10.06 22.84 -11.56
CA ASN A 231 -8.90 23.73 -11.65
C ASN A 231 -9.29 25.14 -12.06
N GLN A 232 -10.17 25.30 -13.05
CA GLN A 232 -10.65 26.62 -13.48
C GLN A 232 -11.37 27.36 -12.34
N GLU A 233 -12.21 26.65 -11.58
CA GLU A 233 -12.92 27.24 -10.45
C GLU A 233 -11.97 27.61 -9.30
N LEU A 234 -10.96 26.79 -9.02
CA LEU A 234 -9.93 27.10 -8.03
C LEU A 234 -9.11 28.34 -8.41
N LEU A 235 -8.77 28.48 -9.70
CA LEU A 235 -8.07 29.66 -10.21
C LEU A 235 -8.94 30.92 -10.08
N ARG A 236 -10.23 30.84 -10.43
CA ARG A 236 -11.18 31.96 -10.31
C ARG A 236 -11.32 32.44 -8.87
N LYS A 237 -11.42 31.53 -7.90
CA LYS A 237 -11.47 31.86 -6.47
C LYS A 237 -10.18 32.48 -5.96
N GLY A 238 -9.03 32.01 -6.44
CA GLY A 238 -7.73 32.62 -6.12
C GLY A 238 -7.58 34.05 -6.63
N SER A 239 -8.15 34.38 -7.78
CA SER A 239 -8.15 35.74 -8.33
C SER A 239 -9.13 36.69 -7.63
N GLY A 240 -10.24 36.19 -7.08
CA GLY A 240 -11.24 37.00 -6.37
C GLY A 240 -10.82 37.45 -4.96
N HIS A 241 -9.96 36.69 -4.29
CA HIS A 241 -9.52 37.03 -2.92
C HIS A 241 -8.53 38.21 -2.84
N ASN A 242 -7.98 38.65 -3.98
CA ASN A 242 -7.06 39.79 -4.05
C ASN A 242 -7.76 41.14 -4.35
N GLN A 243 -9.11 41.17 -4.43
CA GLN A 243 -9.86 42.40 -4.72
C GLN A 243 -10.62 43.01 -3.53
N ASP A 244 -10.64 42.36 -2.36
CA ASP A 244 -11.33 42.85 -1.15
C ASP A 244 -10.36 43.41 -0.07
N VAL A 245 -9.17 43.87 -0.47
CA VAL A 245 -8.25 44.63 0.40
C VAL A 245 -7.88 45.93 -0.30
N VAL A 246 -8.80 46.90 -0.29
CA VAL A 246 -8.53 48.34 -0.49
C VAL A 246 -9.34 49.13 0.53
#